data_AF-A0AAD5K7H4-F1
#
_entry.id   AF-A0AAD5K7H4-F1
#
_cell.length_a   1.000
_cell.length_b   1.000
_cell.length_c   1.000
_cell.angle_alpha   90.00
_cell.angle_beta   90.00
_cell.angle_gamma   90.00
#
_symmetry.space_group_name_H-M   'P 1'
#
loop_
_entity.id
_entity.type
_entity.pdbx_description
1 polymer ?
#
loop_
_entity_poly.entity_id
_entity_poly.type
_entity_poly.pdbx_seq_one_letter_code
_entity_poly.pdbx_strand_id
1 'polypeptide(L)'
;GPDGPDALEIMSEMISLICMTIMASALGVKSKRERLVNLTYGRILVFAVYILSWAFAVTSMVSVSTNNFNYTSCTLAMMSCDVFYAGSKIVIYAWLIERVHLVTAVRTTRMKSCQYRFHILLLVPYVGIFVLMLTFRNIYLLDTGECIIGLKWIASMPLMCYDFFLNLYLTYLFVRPLMNVGRTTGRTNWKETRLYKLTKRTLIASLVCLLVSLANVLSVVITRGHLRGLICLTCCTLDVTINVVTIHWVTTSKTKMSARHTGTLNSDEI
;
A
#
# COMPACT_ATOMS: atom_id res chain seq x y z
N GLY A 1 21.21 -24.27 25.45
CA GLY A 1 22.48 -23.87 24.80
C GLY A 1 22.14 -22.95 23.66
N PRO A 2 23.06 -22.15 23.09
CA PRO A 2 22.72 -21.36 21.93
C PRO A 2 22.74 -22.31 20.74
N ASP A 3 21.59 -22.91 20.47
CA ASP A 3 21.33 -23.48 19.16
C ASP A 3 21.47 -22.33 18.14
N GLY A 4 22.13 -22.58 17.01
CA GLY A 4 22.36 -21.56 15.98
C GLY A 4 21.05 -20.93 15.46
N PRO A 5 21.13 -19.94 14.55
CA PRO A 5 19.93 -19.26 14.05
C PRO A 5 18.91 -20.26 13.50
N ASP A 6 17.66 -20.13 13.97
CA ASP A 6 16.56 -20.98 13.53
C ASP A 6 16.41 -20.88 12.01
N ALA A 7 16.02 -21.96 11.33
CA ALA A 7 15.72 -21.91 9.89
C ALA A 7 14.66 -20.84 9.54
N LEU A 8 13.75 -20.54 10.49
CA LEU A 8 12.75 -19.48 10.35
C LEU A 8 13.36 -18.07 10.39
N GLU A 9 14.40 -17.86 11.19
CA GLU A 9 15.12 -16.59 11.29
C GLU A 9 15.86 -16.31 9.98
N ILE A 10 16.60 -17.30 9.45
CA ILE A 10 17.29 -17.20 8.16
C ILE A 10 16.28 -16.89 7.03
N MET A 11 15.14 -17.59 6.99
CA MET A 11 14.11 -17.30 5.98
C MET A 11 13.55 -15.88 6.10
N SER A 12 13.25 -15.43 7.32
CA SER A 12 12.74 -14.08 7.61
C SER A 12 13.72 -12.99 7.16
N GLU A 13 15.01 -13.17 7.44
CA GLU A 13 16.07 -12.26 7.01
C GLU A 13 16.22 -12.22 5.49
N MET A 14 16.25 -13.39 4.84
CA MET A 14 16.35 -13.49 3.37
C MET A 14 15.17 -12.81 2.67
N ILE A 15 13.94 -13.01 3.18
CA ILE A 15 12.74 -12.34 2.65
C ILE A 15 12.86 -10.82 2.82
N SER A 16 13.30 -10.35 3.98
CA SER A 16 13.46 -8.92 4.27
C SER A 16 14.52 -8.28 3.37
N LEU A 17 15.64 -8.96 3.12
CA LEU A 17 16.69 -8.54 2.17
C LEU A 17 16.17 -8.41 0.74
N ILE A 18 15.40 -9.40 0.27
CA ILE A 18 14.76 -9.35 -1.05
C ILE A 18 13.78 -8.17 -1.12
N CYS A 19 12.96 -7.95 -0.10
CA CYS A 19 12.03 -6.83 -0.05
C CYS A 19 12.76 -5.47 -0.11
N MET A 20 13.83 -5.30 0.67
CA MET A 20 14.64 -4.09 0.66
C MET A 20 15.26 -3.81 -0.71
N THR A 21 15.84 -4.81 -1.37
CA THR A 21 16.47 -4.65 -2.69
C THR A 21 15.45 -4.28 -3.77
N ILE A 22 14.25 -4.89 -3.74
CA ILE A 22 13.13 -4.52 -4.61
C ILE A 22 12.71 -3.06 -4.40
N MET A 23 12.54 -2.63 -3.14
CA MET A 23 12.13 -1.26 -2.86
C MET A 23 13.19 -0.22 -3.24
N ALA A 24 14.47 -0.50 -2.94
CA ALA A 24 15.59 0.36 -3.30
C ALA A 24 15.74 0.50 -4.83
N SER A 25 15.65 -0.60 -5.57
CA SER A 25 15.71 -0.59 -7.03
C SER A 25 14.53 0.17 -7.65
N ALA A 26 13.31 -0.06 -7.15
CA ALA A 26 12.12 0.63 -7.62
C ALA A 26 12.17 2.15 -7.36
N LEU A 27 12.69 2.56 -6.19
CA LEU A 27 12.94 3.97 -5.86
C LEU A 27 14.00 4.57 -6.80
N GLY A 28 15.11 3.86 -7.04
CA GLY A 28 16.19 4.31 -7.92
C GLY A 28 15.73 4.52 -9.37
N VAL A 29 14.97 3.57 -9.93
CA VAL A 29 14.38 3.70 -11.27
C VAL A 29 13.43 4.88 -11.35
N LYS A 30 12.62 5.11 -10.30
CA LYS A 30 11.65 6.21 -10.27
C LYS A 30 12.34 7.57 -10.18
N SER A 31 13.35 7.68 -9.32
CA SER A 31 14.14 8.90 -9.12
C SER A 31 14.87 9.33 -10.39
N LYS A 32 15.52 8.39 -11.10
CA LYS A 32 16.21 8.70 -12.38
C LYS A 32 15.26 9.17 -13.48
N ARG A 33 14.01 8.69 -13.48
CA ARG A 33 13.02 8.99 -14.53
C ARG A 33 12.38 10.37 -14.36
N GLU A 34 12.32 10.91 -13.15
CA GLU A 34 11.62 12.16 -12.86
C GLU A 34 12.60 13.22 -12.34
N ARG A 35 12.76 14.35 -13.05
CA ARG A 35 13.52 15.49 -12.56
C ARG A 35 12.79 16.06 -11.34
N LEU A 36 13.36 15.93 -10.14
CA LEU A 36 12.75 16.26 -8.83
C LEU A 36 12.24 17.71 -8.68
N VAL A 37 12.50 18.59 -9.65
CA VAL A 37 12.24 20.03 -9.58
C VAL A 37 10.75 20.39 -9.74
N ASN A 38 9.92 19.55 -10.37
CA ASN A 38 8.47 19.82 -10.60
C ASN A 38 7.59 18.62 -10.22
N LEU A 39 7.56 18.26 -8.93
CA LEU A 39 6.78 17.13 -8.42
C LEU A 39 5.32 17.51 -8.14
N THR A 40 4.37 16.79 -8.74
CA THR A 40 2.95 16.91 -8.40
C THR A 40 2.65 16.22 -7.06
N TYR A 41 1.63 16.67 -6.32
CA TYR A 41 1.24 16.11 -5.02
C TYR A 41 1.12 14.57 -5.02
N GLY A 42 0.40 14.01 -6.01
CA GLY A 42 0.28 12.55 -6.16
C GLY A 42 1.61 11.81 -6.40
N ARG A 43 2.65 12.47 -6.93
CA ARG A 43 4.00 11.88 -7.06
C ARG A 43 4.78 11.95 -5.74
N ILE A 44 4.63 13.04 -4.98
CA ILE A 44 5.22 13.17 -3.64
C ILE A 44 4.73 12.03 -2.75
N LEU A 45 3.41 11.74 -2.77
CA LEU A 45 2.84 10.61 -2.03
C LEU A 45 3.45 9.28 -2.44
N VAL A 46 3.66 9.05 -3.74
CA VAL A 46 4.31 7.83 -4.23
C VAL A 46 5.73 7.70 -3.68
N PHE A 47 6.55 8.76 -3.76
CA PHE A 47 7.89 8.77 -3.18
C PHE A 47 7.88 8.54 -1.66
N ALA A 48 6.91 9.13 -0.95
CA ALA A 48 6.74 8.90 0.48
C ALA A 48 6.46 7.43 0.81
N VAL A 49 5.60 6.74 0.02
CA VAL A 49 5.37 5.29 0.21
C VAL A 49 6.66 4.49 0.01
N TYR A 50 7.47 4.80 -1.02
CA TYR A 50 8.76 4.12 -1.22
C TYR A 50 9.71 4.31 -0.04
N ILE A 51 9.86 5.54 0.43
CA ILE A 51 10.81 5.87 1.51
C ILE A 51 10.36 5.22 2.81
N LEU A 52 9.08 5.34 3.17
CA LEU A 52 8.53 4.74 4.39
C LEU A 52 8.66 3.22 4.38
N SER A 53 8.33 2.57 3.26
CA SER A 53 8.40 1.11 3.15
C SER A 53 9.84 0.60 3.14
N TRP A 54 10.76 1.33 2.49
CA TRP A 54 12.19 1.01 2.54
C TRP A 54 12.76 1.16 3.96
N ALA A 55 12.46 2.27 4.63
CA ALA A 55 12.86 2.50 6.02
C ALA A 55 12.32 1.39 6.93
N PHE A 56 11.07 0.99 6.72
CA PHE A 56 10.47 -0.11 7.47
C PHE A 56 11.24 -1.41 7.30
N ALA A 57 11.54 -1.82 6.07
CA ALA A 57 12.26 -3.07 5.83
C ALA A 57 13.68 -3.07 6.40
N VAL A 58 14.37 -1.92 6.39
CA VAL A 58 15.66 -1.77 7.08
C VAL A 58 15.49 -1.96 8.59
N THR A 59 14.53 -1.27 9.21
CA THR A 59 14.29 -1.41 10.66
C THR A 59 13.82 -2.80 11.06
N SER A 60 13.04 -3.45 10.21
CA SER A 60 12.54 -4.81 10.37
C SER A 60 13.70 -5.82 10.35
N MET A 61 14.61 -5.73 9.36
CA MET A 61 15.79 -6.60 9.30
C MET A 61 16.67 -6.47 10.55
N VAL A 62 16.98 -5.23 10.96
CA VAL A 62 17.79 -4.99 12.17
C VAL A 62 17.08 -5.53 13.42
N SER A 63 15.76 -5.35 13.48
CA SER A 63 14.96 -5.83 14.61
C SER A 63 14.93 -7.35 14.67
N VAL A 64 14.77 -8.06 13.53
CA VAL A 64 14.78 -9.53 13.48
C VAL A 64 16.07 -10.11 14.06
N SER A 65 17.22 -9.58 13.63
CA SER A 65 18.55 -10.05 14.05
C SER A 65 18.87 -9.77 15.53
N THR A 66 18.24 -8.75 16.13
CA THR A 66 18.55 -8.30 17.50
C THR A 66 17.45 -8.62 18.52
N ASN A 67 16.40 -9.32 18.09
CA ASN A 67 15.17 -9.50 18.85
C ASN A 67 15.32 -10.44 20.06
N ASN A 68 16.05 -11.53 19.86
CA ASN A 68 16.12 -12.61 20.83
C ASN A 68 16.90 -12.17 22.07
N PHE A 69 16.41 -12.57 23.25
CA PHE A 69 16.96 -12.25 24.57
C PHE A 69 16.99 -10.75 24.93
N ASN A 70 16.42 -9.86 24.12
CA ASN A 70 16.46 -8.43 24.35
C ASN A 70 15.06 -7.79 24.31
N TYR A 71 14.52 -7.46 25.49
CA TYR A 71 13.20 -6.83 25.62
C TYR A 71 13.10 -5.47 24.93
N THR A 72 14.19 -4.69 24.94
CA THR A 72 14.22 -3.38 24.31
C THR A 72 14.13 -3.51 22.80
N SER A 73 14.91 -4.42 22.20
CA SER A 73 14.82 -4.72 20.77
C SER A 73 13.42 -5.22 20.38
N CYS A 74 12.84 -6.13 21.19
CA CYS A 74 11.49 -6.64 21.01
C CYS A 74 10.42 -5.52 21.05
N THR A 75 10.59 -4.55 21.94
CA THR A 75 9.70 -3.38 22.02
C THR A 75 9.86 -2.46 20.82
N LEU A 76 11.09 -2.15 20.41
CA LEU A 76 11.39 -1.33 19.24
C LEU A 76 10.89 -1.99 17.94
N ALA A 77 10.99 -3.31 17.85
CA ALA A 77 10.46 -4.11 16.76
C ALA A 77 8.94 -3.92 16.60
N MET A 78 8.19 -4.06 17.69
CA MET A 78 6.73 -3.85 17.65
C MET A 78 6.37 -2.40 17.32
N MET A 79 7.03 -1.43 17.95
CA MET A 79 6.74 -0.01 17.74
C MET A 79 7.06 0.44 16.32
N SER A 80 8.20 0.02 15.76
CA SER A 80 8.57 0.31 14.38
C SER A 80 7.58 -0.32 13.40
N CYS A 81 7.17 -1.57 13.64
CA CYS A 81 6.13 -2.24 12.85
C CYS A 81 4.85 -1.41 12.79
N ASP A 82 4.27 -1.06 13.94
CA ASP A 82 3.01 -0.31 14.00
C ASP A 82 3.12 1.07 13.31
N VAL A 83 4.19 1.83 13.60
CA VAL A 83 4.40 3.18 13.06
C VAL A 83 4.56 3.15 11.54
N PHE A 84 5.46 2.31 11.04
CA PHE A 84 5.70 2.26 9.60
C PHE A 84 4.56 1.61 8.83
N TYR A 85 3.89 0.61 9.40
CA TYR A 85 2.73 -0.02 8.80
C TYR A 85 1.57 0.97 8.66
N ALA A 86 1.17 1.60 9.78
CA ALA A 86 0.09 2.59 9.78
C ALA A 86 0.45 3.81 8.92
N GLY A 87 1.69 4.30 9.01
CA GLY A 87 2.19 5.40 8.19
C GLY A 87 2.11 5.09 6.69
N SER A 88 2.61 3.93 6.27
CA SER A 88 2.55 3.50 4.87
C SER A 88 1.11 3.39 4.37
N LYS A 89 0.21 2.83 5.19
CA LYS A 89 -1.23 2.73 4.88
C LYS A 89 -1.88 4.08 4.67
N ILE A 90 -1.68 5.03 5.58
CA ILE A 90 -2.24 6.39 5.47
C ILE A 90 -1.80 7.05 4.17
N VAL A 91 -0.51 6.95 3.83
CA VAL A 91 0.02 7.53 2.58
C VAL A 91 -0.54 6.82 1.33
N ILE A 92 -0.71 5.49 1.37
CA ILE A 92 -1.33 4.73 0.27
C ILE A 92 -2.79 5.17 0.07
N TYR A 93 -3.57 5.32 1.13
CA TYR A 93 -4.96 5.77 1.02
C TYR A 93 -5.05 7.23 0.54
N ALA A 94 -4.18 8.12 1.03
CA ALA A 94 -4.08 9.48 0.50
C ALA A 94 -3.76 9.48 -1.01
N TRP A 95 -2.88 8.58 -1.46
CA TRP A 95 -2.59 8.42 -2.88
C TRP A 95 -3.79 7.91 -3.70
N LEU A 96 -4.53 6.92 -3.17
CA LEU A 96 -5.74 6.41 -3.81
C LEU A 96 -6.81 7.50 -3.91
N ILE A 97 -7.02 8.29 -2.86
CA ILE A 97 -7.95 9.43 -2.85
C ILE A 97 -7.55 10.47 -3.90
N GLU A 98 -6.28 10.85 -3.98
CA GLU A 98 -5.80 11.77 -5.01
C GLU A 98 -6.06 11.22 -6.41
N ARG A 99 -5.85 9.91 -6.63
CA ARG A 99 -6.17 9.24 -7.89
C ARG A 99 -7.66 9.25 -8.22
N VAL A 100 -8.53 9.01 -7.24
CA VAL A 100 -9.99 9.10 -7.40
C VAL A 100 -10.40 10.53 -7.76
N HIS A 101 -9.84 11.53 -7.10
CA HIS A 101 -10.11 12.94 -7.39
C HIS A 101 -9.76 13.29 -8.84
N LEU A 102 -8.58 12.86 -9.31
CA LEU A 102 -8.14 13.09 -10.69
C LEU A 102 -9.02 12.40 -11.75
N VAL A 103 -9.64 11.26 -11.41
CA VAL A 103 -10.53 10.52 -12.33
C VAL A 103 -11.96 11.06 -12.30
N THR A 104 -12.41 11.58 -11.16
CA THR A 104 -13.83 11.95 -10.94
C THR A 104 -14.11 13.43 -11.17
N ALA A 105 -13.18 14.33 -10.80
CA ALA A 105 -13.41 15.77 -10.85
C ALA A 105 -12.77 16.40 -12.10
N VAL A 106 -13.59 16.70 -13.11
CA VAL A 106 -13.17 17.51 -14.25
C VAL A 106 -13.13 18.98 -13.82
N ARG A 107 -11.92 19.54 -13.64
CA ARG A 107 -11.60 20.99 -13.53
C ARG A 107 -11.86 21.76 -12.22
N THR A 108 -12.14 21.14 -11.07
CA THR A 108 -12.27 21.89 -9.79
C THR A 108 -10.96 21.94 -8.99
N THR A 109 -10.63 23.07 -8.35
CA THR A 109 -9.47 23.23 -7.46
C THR A 109 -9.60 22.36 -6.19
N ARG A 110 -8.53 21.62 -5.83
CA ARG A 110 -8.46 20.58 -4.77
C ARG A 110 -9.28 20.86 -3.50
N MET A 111 -8.99 21.95 -2.80
CA MET A 111 -9.59 22.27 -1.48
C MET A 111 -11.01 22.83 -1.55
N LYS A 112 -11.47 23.29 -2.72
CA LYS A 112 -12.85 23.79 -2.87
C LYS A 112 -13.86 22.66 -3.04
N SER A 113 -13.44 21.49 -3.52
CA SER A 113 -14.33 20.35 -3.71
C SER A 113 -14.76 19.76 -2.36
N CYS A 114 -16.08 19.73 -2.11
CA CYS A 114 -16.65 19.10 -0.92
C CYS A 114 -16.30 17.61 -0.84
N GLN A 115 -16.21 16.93 -1.99
CA GLN A 115 -15.84 15.51 -2.06
C GLN A 115 -14.40 15.25 -1.57
N TYR A 116 -13.45 16.12 -1.94
CA TYR A 116 -12.05 15.95 -1.50
C TYR A 116 -11.90 16.16 0.01
N ARG A 117 -12.62 17.13 0.58
CA ARG A 117 -12.67 17.35 2.03
C ARG A 117 -13.27 16.15 2.77
N PHE A 118 -14.34 15.56 2.25
CA PHE A 118 -14.91 14.34 2.79
C PHE A 118 -13.92 13.17 2.75
N HIS A 119 -13.18 12.99 1.66
CA HIS A 119 -12.18 11.92 1.56
C HIS A 119 -10.99 12.11 2.52
N ILE A 120 -10.52 13.34 2.71
CA ILE A 120 -9.49 13.62 3.73
C ILE A 120 -10.03 13.40 5.14
N LEU A 121 -11.27 13.81 5.43
CA LEU A 121 -11.91 13.55 6.72
C LEU A 121 -11.96 12.05 7.02
N LEU A 122 -12.12 11.22 5.99
CA LEU A 122 -12.14 9.77 6.10
C LEU A 122 -10.76 9.16 6.45
N LEU A 123 -9.67 9.93 6.37
CA LEU A 123 -8.37 9.50 6.93
C LEU A 123 -8.27 9.76 8.45
N VAL A 124 -9.11 10.63 9.02
CA VAL A 124 -9.03 10.98 10.46
C VAL A 124 -9.23 9.77 11.38
N PRO A 125 -10.18 8.85 11.13
CA PRO A 125 -10.33 7.65 11.95
C PRO A 125 -9.07 6.75 12.01
N TYR A 126 -8.18 6.78 11.00
CA TYR A 126 -6.91 6.04 11.07
C TYR A 126 -6.00 6.54 12.19
N VAL A 127 -6.08 7.82 12.55
CA VAL A 127 -5.32 8.36 13.69
C VAL A 127 -5.79 7.70 14.98
N GLY A 128 -7.10 7.52 15.15
CA GLY A 128 -7.68 6.79 16.27
C GLY A 128 -7.24 5.33 16.28
N ILE A 129 -7.33 4.64 15.13
CA ILE A 129 -6.89 3.23 15.00
C ILE A 129 -5.41 3.11 15.34
N PHE A 130 -4.57 4.03 14.87
CA PHE A 130 -3.14 4.06 15.19
C PHE A 130 -2.88 4.19 16.70
N VAL A 131 -3.61 5.09 17.39
CA VAL A 131 -3.52 5.20 18.86
C VAL A 131 -3.98 3.92 19.54
N LEU A 132 -5.03 3.26 19.04
CA LEU A 132 -5.47 1.96 19.56
C LEU A 132 -4.39 0.88 19.37
N MET A 133 -3.72 0.84 18.21
CA MET A 133 -2.63 -0.10 17.94
C MET A 133 -1.50 0.05 18.97
N LEU A 134 -1.06 1.29 19.19
CA LEU A 134 -0.01 1.58 20.17
C LEU A 134 -0.46 1.25 21.61
N THR A 135 -1.71 1.50 21.97
CA THR A 135 -2.21 1.28 23.34
C THR A 135 -2.43 -0.20 23.65
N PHE A 136 -3.01 -0.94 22.71
CA PHE A 136 -3.43 -2.33 22.89
C PHE A 136 -2.49 -3.33 22.21
N ARG A 137 -1.19 -3.10 22.34
CA ARG A 137 -0.13 -4.03 21.92
C ARG A 137 0.14 -5.10 22.98
N ASN A 138 0.68 -6.22 22.55
CA ASN A 138 1.13 -7.33 23.37
C ASN A 138 2.61 -7.58 23.08
N ILE A 139 3.48 -7.48 24.09
CA ILE A 139 4.93 -7.63 23.98
C ILE A 139 5.41 -8.39 25.20
N TYR A 140 6.03 -9.55 24.99
CA TYR A 140 6.67 -10.31 26.07
C TYR A 140 7.75 -11.26 25.51
N LEU A 141 8.69 -11.65 26.37
CA LEU A 141 9.68 -12.68 26.07
C LEU A 141 9.21 -14.00 26.65
N LEU A 142 9.45 -15.08 25.90
CA LEU A 142 9.32 -16.44 26.39
C LEU A 142 10.57 -16.81 27.21
N ASP A 143 10.46 -17.81 28.09
CA ASP A 143 11.59 -18.31 28.89
C ASP A 143 12.74 -18.86 28.02
N THR A 144 12.45 -19.23 26.77
CA THR A 144 13.43 -19.61 25.76
C THR A 144 14.21 -18.43 25.17
N GLY A 145 13.86 -17.18 25.51
CA GLY A 145 14.46 -15.96 24.99
C GLY A 145 13.81 -15.41 23.72
N GLU A 146 12.78 -16.08 23.21
CA GLU A 146 12.07 -15.65 22.01
C GLU A 146 11.14 -14.47 22.29
N CYS A 147 11.17 -13.47 21.42
CA CYS A 147 10.23 -12.34 21.51
C CYS A 147 8.91 -12.65 20.79
N ILE A 148 7.82 -12.50 21.54
CA ILE A 148 6.46 -12.58 21.04
C ILE A 148 5.86 -11.18 21.00
N ILE A 149 5.36 -10.80 19.82
CA ILE A 149 4.67 -9.52 19.61
C ILE A 149 3.32 -9.74 18.96
N GLY A 150 2.39 -8.82 19.21
CA GLY A 150 1.11 -8.84 18.52
C GLY A 150 0.18 -7.73 18.96
N LEU A 151 -0.96 -7.65 18.29
CA LEU A 151 -2.03 -6.73 18.61
C LEU A 151 -3.19 -7.48 19.25
N LYS A 152 -3.76 -6.91 20.31
CA LYS A 152 -4.99 -7.46 20.90
C LYS A 152 -6.13 -7.30 19.90
N TRP A 153 -7.12 -8.19 19.99
CA TRP A 153 -8.32 -8.20 19.14
C TRP A 153 -9.04 -6.85 19.15
N ILE A 154 -9.01 -6.12 20.27
CA ILE A 154 -9.61 -4.78 20.42
C ILE A 154 -9.01 -3.73 19.46
N ALA A 155 -7.74 -3.88 19.05
CA ALA A 155 -7.12 -3.01 18.05
C ALA A 155 -7.13 -3.62 16.65
N SER A 156 -6.94 -4.94 16.54
CA SER A 156 -6.90 -5.65 15.26
C SER A 156 -8.26 -5.63 14.53
N MET A 157 -9.38 -5.78 15.26
CA MET A 157 -10.72 -5.77 14.65
C MET A 157 -11.10 -4.42 14.03
N PRO A 158 -10.98 -3.27 14.74
CA PRO A 158 -11.22 -1.96 14.13
C PRO A 158 -10.34 -1.70 12.90
N LEU A 159 -9.05 -2.06 12.96
CA LEU A 159 -8.15 -1.94 11.82
C LEU A 159 -8.66 -2.75 10.62
N MET A 160 -8.98 -4.03 10.81
CA MET A 160 -9.47 -4.90 9.74
C MET A 160 -10.77 -4.40 9.13
N CYS A 161 -11.76 -4.06 9.97
CA CYS A 161 -13.06 -3.60 9.52
C CYS A 161 -12.93 -2.29 8.75
N TYR A 162 -12.14 -1.34 9.27
CA TYR A 162 -11.97 -0.05 8.61
C TYR A 162 -11.24 -0.17 7.26
N ASP A 163 -10.17 -0.97 7.20
CA ASP A 163 -9.47 -1.30 5.96
C ASP A 163 -10.44 -1.89 4.92
N PHE A 164 -11.26 -2.87 5.33
CA PHE A 164 -12.23 -3.51 4.44
C PHE A 164 -13.26 -2.52 3.89
N PHE A 165 -13.93 -1.74 4.76
CA PHE A 165 -14.95 -0.80 4.33
C PHE A 165 -14.40 0.33 3.47
N LEU A 166 -13.21 0.86 3.82
CA LEU A 166 -12.58 1.93 3.05
C LEU A 166 -12.21 1.46 1.65
N ASN A 167 -11.59 0.29 1.52
CA ASN A 167 -11.23 -0.24 0.21
C ASN A 167 -12.46 -0.57 -0.64
N LEU A 168 -13.53 -1.10 -0.04
CA LEU A 168 -14.79 -1.33 -0.73
C LEU A 168 -15.38 0.00 -1.25
N TYR A 169 -15.36 1.04 -0.42
CA TYR A 169 -15.80 2.39 -0.79
C TYR A 169 -14.96 3.00 -1.93
N LEU A 170 -13.63 2.93 -1.86
CA LEU A 170 -12.74 3.44 -2.91
C LEU A 170 -12.92 2.65 -4.22
N THR A 171 -13.08 1.34 -4.13
CA THR A 171 -13.37 0.46 -5.26
C THR A 171 -14.67 0.87 -5.95
N TYR A 172 -15.74 1.10 -5.19
CA TYR A 172 -16.99 1.62 -5.72
C TYR A 172 -16.80 2.97 -6.44
N LEU A 173 -16.04 3.89 -5.85
CA LEU A 173 -15.74 5.19 -6.47
C LEU A 173 -14.94 5.08 -7.77
N PHE A 174 -14.03 4.11 -7.92
CA PHE A 174 -13.35 3.87 -9.18
C PHE A 174 -14.28 3.28 -10.25
N VAL A 175 -15.23 2.43 -9.85
CA VAL A 175 -16.15 1.76 -10.78
C VAL A 175 -17.29 2.70 -11.22
N ARG A 176 -17.75 3.61 -10.36
CA ARG A 176 -18.85 4.55 -10.67
C ARG A 176 -18.66 5.38 -11.96
N PRO A 177 -17.54 6.11 -12.19
CA PRO A 177 -17.33 6.86 -13.42
C PRO A 177 -17.23 5.93 -14.64
N LEU A 178 -16.72 4.71 -14.45
CA LEU A 178 -16.65 3.68 -15.49
C LEU A 178 -18.04 3.28 -15.98
N MET A 179 -18.95 3.02 -15.05
CA MET A 179 -20.33 2.63 -15.36
C MET A 179 -21.12 3.79 -15.99
N ASN A 180 -20.91 5.02 -15.52
CA ASN A 180 -21.65 6.18 -16.04
C ASN A 180 -21.25 6.52 -17.49
N VAL A 181 -19.96 6.47 -17.80
CA VAL A 181 -19.46 6.67 -19.19
C VAL A 181 -19.92 5.53 -20.10
N GLY A 182 -19.88 4.28 -19.64
CA GLY A 182 -20.36 3.13 -20.40
C GLY A 182 -21.87 3.15 -20.68
N ARG A 183 -22.68 3.83 -19.85
CA ARG A 183 -24.11 4.05 -20.08
C ARG A 183 -24.40 5.21 -21.04
N THR A 184 -23.56 6.25 -21.03
CA THR A 184 -23.79 7.48 -21.81
C THR A 184 -23.23 7.40 -23.24
N THR A 185 -22.10 6.71 -23.43
CA THR A 185 -21.46 6.55 -24.74
C THR A 185 -21.79 5.17 -25.31
N GLY A 186 -22.73 5.12 -26.27
CA GLY A 186 -23.13 3.91 -26.96
C GLY A 186 -21.95 3.09 -27.51
N ARG A 187 -21.69 1.96 -26.85
CA ARG A 187 -21.06 0.68 -27.24
C ARG A 187 -19.79 0.61 -28.13
N THR A 188 -19.42 1.55 -29.00
CA THR A 188 -18.46 1.18 -30.06
C THR A 188 -16.98 1.43 -29.78
N ASN A 189 -16.51 2.33 -28.89
CA ASN A 189 -15.04 2.49 -28.66
C ASN A 189 -14.59 3.01 -27.27
N TRP A 190 -15.42 2.98 -26.22
CA TRP A 190 -15.00 3.54 -24.92
C TRP A 190 -13.97 2.68 -24.15
N LYS A 191 -13.91 1.37 -24.41
CA LYS A 191 -12.88 0.46 -23.85
C LYS A 191 -11.47 0.80 -24.35
N GLU A 192 -11.36 1.51 -25.47
CA GLU A 192 -10.10 1.98 -26.04
C GLU A 192 -9.57 3.25 -25.33
N THR A 193 -10.45 3.98 -24.64
CA THR A 193 -10.13 5.29 -24.04
C THR A 193 -9.05 5.18 -22.96
N ARG A 194 -8.11 6.14 -22.96
CA ARG A 194 -7.03 6.24 -21.98
C ARG A 194 -7.53 6.20 -20.53
N LEU A 195 -8.65 6.87 -20.24
CA LEU A 195 -9.27 6.92 -18.92
C LEU A 195 -9.75 5.53 -18.45
N TYR A 196 -10.32 4.70 -19.34
CA TYR A 196 -10.73 3.34 -19.04
C TYR A 196 -9.55 2.46 -18.64
N LYS A 197 -8.49 2.46 -19.46
CA LYS A 197 -7.27 1.67 -19.22
C LYS A 197 -6.57 2.07 -17.92
N LEU A 198 -6.52 3.38 -17.62
CA LEU A 198 -5.97 3.89 -16.35
C LEU A 198 -6.84 3.48 -15.14
N THR A 199 -8.16 3.64 -15.21
CA THR A 199 -9.08 3.35 -14.10
C THR A 199 -9.18 1.86 -13.80
N LYS A 200 -9.27 1.00 -14.84
CA LYS A 200 -9.24 -0.46 -14.67
C LYS A 200 -7.97 -0.91 -13.96
N ARG A 201 -6.85 -0.27 -14.29
CA ARG A 201 -5.56 -0.60 -13.69
C ARG A 201 -5.45 -0.18 -12.23
N THR A 202 -5.93 1.03 -11.90
CA THR A 202 -5.97 1.49 -10.50
C THR A 202 -6.94 0.64 -9.67
N LEU A 203 -8.03 0.16 -10.28
CA LEU A 203 -8.96 -0.78 -9.64
C LEU A 203 -8.29 -2.11 -9.30
N ILE A 204 -7.60 -2.74 -10.27
CA ILE A 204 -6.86 -4.00 -10.02
C ILE A 204 -5.84 -3.79 -8.91
N ALA A 205 -5.11 -2.67 -8.94
CA ALA A 205 -4.17 -2.33 -7.89
C ALA A 205 -4.82 -2.22 -6.51
N SER A 206 -5.95 -1.51 -6.39
CA SER A 206 -6.66 -1.39 -5.12
C SER A 206 -7.16 -2.74 -4.59
N LEU A 207 -7.58 -3.65 -5.47
CA LEU A 207 -8.00 -5.00 -5.09
C LEU A 207 -6.82 -5.85 -4.61
N VAL A 208 -5.67 -5.77 -5.29
CA VAL A 208 -4.44 -6.45 -4.85
C VAL A 208 -4.01 -5.95 -3.48
N CYS A 209 -3.96 -4.62 -3.27
CA CYS A 209 -3.63 -4.02 -1.99
C CYS A 209 -4.59 -4.51 -0.88
N LEU A 210 -5.89 -4.54 -1.17
CA LEU A 210 -6.90 -5.03 -0.22
C LEU A 210 -6.67 -6.50 0.17
N LEU A 211 -6.50 -7.38 -0.81
CA LEU A 211 -6.35 -8.82 -0.56
C LEU A 211 -5.11 -9.13 0.28
N VAL A 212 -3.99 -8.47 -0.02
CA VAL A 212 -2.74 -8.65 0.72
C VAL A 212 -2.89 -8.18 2.16
N SER A 213 -3.52 -7.03 2.36
CA SER A 213 -3.74 -6.49 3.70
C SER A 213 -4.75 -7.29 4.52
N LEU A 214 -5.80 -7.82 3.88
CA LEU A 214 -6.71 -8.77 4.53
C LEU A 214 -5.95 -10.02 4.98
N ALA A 215 -5.06 -10.56 4.15
CA ALA A 215 -4.25 -11.71 4.53
C ALA A 215 -3.31 -11.40 5.71
N ASN A 216 -2.69 -10.21 5.74
CA ASN A 216 -1.82 -9.79 6.84
C ASN A 216 -2.60 -9.69 8.16
N VAL A 217 -3.74 -8.98 8.16
CA VAL A 217 -4.54 -8.79 9.38
C VAL A 217 -5.19 -10.10 9.82
N LEU A 218 -5.66 -10.93 8.89
CA LEU A 218 -6.22 -12.24 9.20
C LEU A 218 -5.18 -13.15 9.86
N SER A 219 -3.91 -13.08 9.46
CA SER A 219 -2.82 -13.82 10.09
C SER A 219 -2.65 -13.44 11.56
N VAL A 220 -2.78 -12.15 11.89
CA VAL A 220 -2.75 -11.65 13.28
C VAL A 220 -3.98 -12.08 14.08
N VAL A 221 -5.17 -12.07 13.46
CA VAL A 221 -6.42 -12.49 14.12
C VAL A 221 -6.41 -13.98 14.44
N ILE A 222 -6.00 -14.84 13.50
CA ILE A 222 -5.94 -16.29 13.69
C ILE A 222 -5.00 -16.65 14.83
N THR A 223 -3.87 -15.94 14.93
CA THR A 223 -2.86 -16.16 15.98
C THR A 223 -3.21 -15.49 17.31
N ARG A 224 -4.42 -14.94 17.45
CA ARG A 224 -4.96 -14.28 18.66
C ARG A 224 -4.04 -13.22 19.27
N GLY A 225 -3.18 -12.59 18.46
CA GLY A 225 -2.20 -11.60 18.92
C GLY A 225 -0.98 -12.20 19.65
N HIS A 226 -0.72 -13.50 19.49
CA HIS A 226 0.47 -14.19 19.99
C HIS A 226 1.27 -14.73 18.81
N LEU A 227 2.10 -13.88 18.22
CA LEU A 227 2.92 -14.23 17.05
C LEU A 227 4.40 -14.01 17.36
N ARG A 228 5.27 -14.91 16.91
CA ARG A 228 6.73 -14.67 16.97
C ARG A 228 7.06 -13.36 16.24
N GLY A 229 7.86 -12.51 16.86
CA GLY A 229 8.14 -11.16 16.35
C GLY A 229 8.65 -11.12 14.92
N LEU A 230 9.53 -12.07 14.59
CA LEU A 230 10.07 -12.24 13.23
C LEU A 230 8.99 -12.52 12.17
N ILE A 231 7.94 -13.27 12.52
CA ILE A 231 6.86 -13.60 11.58
C ILE A 231 6.00 -12.35 11.35
N CYS A 232 5.63 -11.64 12.41
CA CYS A 232 4.87 -10.39 12.33
C CYS A 232 5.59 -9.36 11.45
N LEU A 233 6.88 -9.12 11.74
CA LEU A 233 7.74 -8.19 10.99
C LEU A 233 7.83 -8.58 9.51
N THR A 234 8.06 -9.86 9.22
CA THR A 234 8.15 -10.37 7.84
C THR A 234 6.84 -10.21 7.09
N CYS A 235 5.70 -10.59 7.69
CA CYS A 235 4.38 -10.46 7.08
C CYS A 235 4.03 -8.99 6.77
N CYS A 236 4.27 -8.08 7.71
CA CYS A 236 4.08 -6.65 7.50
C CYS A 236 5.03 -6.10 6.42
N THR A 237 6.29 -6.56 6.40
CA THR A 237 7.28 -6.15 5.39
C THR A 237 6.85 -6.60 3.99
N LEU A 238 6.34 -7.82 3.87
CA LEU A 238 5.77 -8.35 2.62
C LEU A 238 4.55 -7.56 2.16
N ASP A 239 3.62 -7.22 3.06
CA ASP A 239 2.43 -6.42 2.74
C ASP A 239 2.82 -5.06 2.13
N VAL A 240 3.69 -4.30 2.81
CA VAL A 240 4.14 -3.00 2.28
C VAL A 240 4.91 -3.15 0.96
N THR A 241 5.69 -4.21 0.80
CA THR A 241 6.47 -4.46 -0.42
C THR A 241 5.55 -4.72 -1.60
N ILE A 242 4.53 -5.57 -1.44
CA ILE A 242 3.55 -5.85 -2.49
C ILE A 242 2.76 -4.58 -2.85
N ASN A 243 2.40 -3.76 -1.87
CA ASN A 243 1.77 -2.45 -2.11
C ASN A 243 2.68 -1.52 -2.93
N VAL A 244 3.96 -1.43 -2.59
CA VAL A 244 4.95 -0.63 -3.33
C VAL A 244 5.12 -1.12 -4.77
N VAL A 245 5.25 -2.44 -4.97
CA VAL A 245 5.38 -3.03 -6.32
C VAL A 245 4.13 -2.75 -7.15
N THR A 246 2.96 -2.86 -6.55
CA THR A 246 1.67 -2.55 -7.19
C THR A 246 1.60 -1.08 -7.60
N ILE A 247 2.00 -0.15 -6.73
CA ILE A 247 2.06 1.28 -7.04
C ILE A 247 3.13 1.56 -8.12
N HIS A 248 4.28 0.89 -8.06
CA HIS A 248 5.33 0.99 -9.08
C HIS A 248 4.78 0.64 -10.45
N TRP A 249 4.12 -0.51 -10.55
CA TRP A 249 3.46 -0.99 -11.75
C TRP A 249 2.53 0.11 -12.27
N VAL A 250 1.52 0.50 -11.48
CA VAL A 250 0.49 1.50 -11.87
C VAL A 250 1.11 2.81 -12.36
N THR A 251 2.16 3.29 -11.70
CA THR A 251 2.75 4.60 -11.99
C THR A 251 3.81 4.58 -13.10
N THR A 252 4.42 3.44 -13.41
CA THR A 252 5.53 3.37 -14.37
C THR A 252 5.08 3.09 -15.80
N SER A 253 3.99 2.37 -16.04
CA SER A 253 3.68 1.98 -17.42
C SER A 253 3.23 3.14 -18.30
N LYS A 254 3.89 3.22 -19.45
CA LYS A 254 3.49 4.05 -20.58
C LYS A 254 2.23 3.43 -21.17
N THR A 255 1.09 4.12 -21.10
CA THR A 255 -0.06 3.74 -21.95
C THR A 255 0.42 3.91 -23.39
N LYS A 256 0.79 2.81 -24.06
CA LYS A 256 1.08 2.84 -25.50
C LYS A 256 -0.22 3.24 -26.20
N MET A 257 -0.21 4.42 -26.83
CA MET A 257 -1.26 4.79 -27.77
C MET A 257 -1.21 3.81 -28.94
N SER A 258 -2.35 3.21 -29.28
CA SER A 258 -2.59 2.78 -30.65
C SER A 258 -2.74 4.05 -31.46
N ALA A 259 -1.70 4.41 -32.21
CA ALA A 259 -1.81 5.43 -33.25
C ALA A 259 -2.59 4.80 -34.40
N ARG A 260 -3.88 5.08 -34.53
CA ARG A 260 -4.63 4.83 -35.77
C ARG A 260 -5.76 5.84 -35.93
N HIS A 261 -5.45 6.93 -36.64
CA HIS A 261 -6.13 7.40 -37.85
C HIS A 261 -5.90 8.90 -38.04
N THR A 262 -5.00 9.22 -38.96
CA THR A 262 -4.99 10.48 -39.69
C THR A 262 -4.64 10.12 -41.13
N GLY A 263 -5.52 10.46 -42.07
CA GLY A 263 -5.25 10.38 -43.51
C GLY A 263 -6.31 9.66 -44.34
N THR A 264 -7.51 10.22 -44.40
CA THR A 264 -8.43 10.12 -45.53
C THR A 264 -7.78 10.67 -46.80
N LEU A 265 -8.00 10.06 -47.97
CA LEU A 265 -8.72 10.65 -49.10
C LEU A 265 -8.66 9.75 -50.36
N ASN A 266 -9.83 9.65 -50.99
CA ASN A 266 -10.14 9.03 -52.28
C ASN A 266 -9.06 9.19 -53.35
N SER A 267 -8.87 8.11 -54.09
CA SER A 267 -8.65 8.19 -55.53
C SER A 267 -9.08 6.87 -56.14
N ASP A 268 -10.36 6.78 -56.49
CA ASP A 268 -10.89 5.85 -57.48
C ASP A 268 -11.71 6.65 -58.48
N GLU A 269 -11.44 6.34 -59.74
CA GLU A 269 -12.27 6.48 -60.95
C GLU A 269 -12.29 7.79 -61.77
N ILE A 270 -11.57 7.67 -62.91
CA ILE A 270 -11.90 8.02 -64.31
C ILE A 270 -12.00 9.51 -64.68
#